data_AF-A0A4Q4D3F8-F1
#
_entry.id   AF-A0A4Q4D3F8-F1
#
_cell.length_a   1.000
_cell.length_b   1.000
_cell.length_c   1.000
_cell.angle_alpha   90.00
_cell.angle_beta   90.00
_cell.angle_gamma   90.00
#
_symmetry.space_group_name_H-M   'P 1'
#
loop_
_entity.id
_entity.type
_entity.pdbx_description
1 polymer ?
#
loop_
_entity_poly.entity_id
_entity_poly.type
_entity_poly.pdbx_seq_one_letter_code
_entity_poly.pdbx_strand_id
1 'polypeptide(L)'
;YGQSKRYFDRYQRIGLANRDGGCTFPTCDRPPEWTEAHHLTPYSLGGKTDLQDGALLCTRHHHHVHDTHWESRVATDGHVEWRPPGSTTWQRNPRNRPPVS
;
A
#
# COMPACT_ATOMS: atom_id res chain seq x y z
N TYR A 1 22.32 15.18 3.47
CA TYR A 1 20.98 14.83 2.95
C TYR A 1 20.40 13.71 3.81
N GLY A 2 19.85 14.07 4.97
CA GLY A 2 19.41 13.11 5.99
C GLY A 2 17.94 12.74 5.81
N GLN A 3 17.67 11.46 5.59
CA GLN A 3 16.32 10.89 5.60
C GLN A 3 15.79 10.87 7.04
N SER A 4 14.75 11.64 7.36
CA SER A 4 14.22 11.69 8.73
C SER A 4 12.73 12.00 8.83
N LYS A 5 11.94 11.70 7.79
CA LYS A 5 10.48 11.77 7.91
C LYS A 5 9.90 10.37 7.86
N ARG A 6 9.59 9.83 9.05
CA ARG A 6 8.79 8.61 9.21
C ARG A 6 7.39 8.78 8.60
N TYR A 7 6.87 9.99 8.53
CA TYR A 7 5.53 10.25 8.02
C TYR A 7 5.56 10.72 6.57
N PHE A 8 4.66 10.16 5.76
CA PHE A 8 4.39 10.63 4.41
C PHE A 8 3.90 12.06 4.46
N ASP A 9 4.53 12.93 3.68
CA ASP A 9 4.09 14.32 3.58
C ASP A 9 2.80 14.47 2.77
N ARG A 10 2.27 15.70 2.69
CA ARG A 10 1.02 15.98 1.99
C ARG A 10 1.06 15.57 0.51
N TYR A 11 2.15 15.83 -0.20
CA TYR A 11 2.26 15.52 -1.62
C TYR A 11 2.36 14.02 -1.86
N GLN A 12 3.08 13.32 -0.98
CA GLN A 12 3.16 11.87 -1.01
C GLN A 12 1.80 11.23 -0.74
N ARG A 13 1.04 11.71 0.26
CA ARG A 13 -0.33 11.24 0.52
C ARG A 13 -1.27 11.47 -0.66
N ILE A 14 -1.16 12.61 -1.37
CA ILE A 14 -1.93 12.86 -2.59
C ILE A 14 -1.53 11.89 -3.71
N GLY A 15 -0.22 11.67 -3.90
CA GLY A 15 0.29 10.71 -4.88
C GLY A 15 -0.21 9.29 -4.62
N LEU A 16 -0.18 8.85 -3.36
CA LEU A 16 -0.74 7.57 -2.94
C LEU A 16 -2.25 7.51 -3.19
N ALA A 17 -3.01 8.55 -2.86
CA ALA A 17 -4.46 8.59 -3.11
C ALA A 17 -4.81 8.46 -4.60
N ASN A 18 -4.07 9.16 -5.47
CA ASN A 18 -4.27 9.08 -6.93
C ASN A 18 -3.96 7.69 -7.48
N ARG A 19 -2.91 7.04 -6.96
CA ARG A 19 -2.47 5.73 -7.42
C ARG A 19 -3.33 4.58 -6.88
N ASP A 20 -3.73 4.66 -5.62
CA ASP A 20 -4.36 3.57 -4.88
C ASP A 20 -5.89 3.62 -4.91
N GLY A 21 -6.47 4.80 -5.14
CA GLY A 21 -7.92 5.02 -5.17
C GLY A 21 -8.64 4.68 -3.85
N GLY A 22 -7.89 4.41 -2.77
CA GLY A 22 -8.38 3.95 -1.48
C GLY A 22 -7.55 2.79 -0.94
N CYS A 23 -8.15 1.97 -0.09
CA CYS A 23 -7.46 0.83 0.51
C CYS A 23 -7.02 -0.18 -0.57
N THR A 24 -5.72 -0.49 -0.62
CA THR A 24 -5.12 -1.36 -1.64
C THR A 24 -5.31 -2.85 -1.38
N PHE A 25 -5.73 -3.22 -0.17
CA PHE A 25 -5.98 -4.62 0.18
C PHE A 25 -7.05 -5.22 -0.75
N PRO A 26 -6.90 -6.49 -1.20
CA PRO A 26 -7.85 -7.12 -2.12
C PRO A 26 -9.31 -6.96 -1.66
N THR A 27 -10.19 -6.68 -2.62
CA THR A 27 -11.66 -6.52 -2.47
C THR A 27 -12.12 -5.41 -1.50
N CYS A 28 -11.22 -4.61 -0.93
CA CYS A 28 -11.62 -3.49 -0.08
C CYS A 28 -12.18 -2.33 -0.90
N ASP A 29 -13.27 -1.74 -0.43
CA ASP A 29 -13.93 -0.61 -1.11
C ASP A 29 -13.60 0.76 -0.48
N ARG A 30 -12.96 0.78 0.69
CA ARG A 30 -12.74 1.99 1.49
C ARG A 30 -11.99 3.07 0.69
N PRO A 31 -12.49 4.32 0.68
CA PRO A 31 -11.93 5.40 -0.13
C PRO A 31 -10.70 6.03 0.58
N PRO A 32 -9.90 6.88 -0.10
CA PRO A 32 -8.67 7.44 0.44
C PRO A 32 -8.85 8.18 1.78
N GLU A 33 -10.00 8.83 2.00
CA GLU A 33 -10.29 9.60 3.21
C GLU A 33 -10.35 8.72 4.46
N TRP A 34 -10.52 7.40 4.27
CA TRP A 34 -10.63 6.40 5.35
C TRP A 34 -9.38 5.53 5.44
N THR A 35 -8.24 6.03 4.94
CA THR A 35 -6.99 5.29 4.87
C THR A 35 -5.82 6.05 5.48
N GLU A 36 -4.85 5.29 5.95
CA GLU A 36 -3.54 5.75 6.34
C GLU A 36 -2.50 5.25 5.34
N ALA A 37 -1.42 6.03 5.20
CA ALA A 37 -0.26 5.59 4.44
C ALA A 37 0.54 4.58 5.28
N HIS A 38 0.80 3.43 4.67
CA HIS A 38 1.49 2.29 5.24
C HIS A 38 2.79 2.05 4.48
N HIS A 39 3.89 1.82 5.19
CA HIS A 39 5.13 1.36 4.57
C HIS A 39 5.04 -0.13 4.24
N LEU A 40 5.29 -0.51 2.99
CA LEU A 40 5.31 -1.91 2.57
C LEU A 40 6.53 -2.64 3.15
N THR A 41 7.69 -1.99 3.12
CA THR A 41 8.86 -2.40 3.90
C THR A 41 8.80 -1.71 5.27
N PRO A 42 8.89 -2.42 6.40
CA PRO A 42 8.88 -1.78 7.72
C PRO A 42 9.93 -0.67 7.82
N TYR A 43 9.53 0.51 8.31
CA TYR A 43 10.45 1.64 8.45
C TYR A 43 11.70 1.29 9.30
N SER A 44 11.53 0.45 10.33
CA SER A 44 12.63 -0.06 11.16
C SER A 44 13.65 -0.92 10.40
N LEU A 45 13.26 -1.48 9.24
CA LEU A 45 14.11 -2.26 8.34
C LEU A 45 14.63 -1.42 7.16
N GLY A 46 14.46 -0.08 7.21
CA GLY A 46 14.94 0.83 6.17
C GLY A 46 13.91 1.13 5.08
N GLY A 47 12.63 0.84 5.32
CA GLY A 47 11.55 1.25 4.43
C GLY A 47 11.55 2.75 4.15
N LYS A 48 11.32 3.12 2.90
CA LYS A 48 11.36 4.51 2.43
C LYS A 48 10.00 5.16 2.59
N THR A 49 10.03 6.41 3.01
CA THR A 49 8.83 7.25 2.98
C THR A 49 8.70 7.86 1.59
N ASP A 50 8.27 7.06 0.61
CA ASP A 50 7.98 7.49 -0.76
C ASP A 50 6.91 6.59 -1.41
N LEU A 51 6.44 6.95 -2.61
CA LEU A 51 5.37 6.20 -3.27
C LEU A 51 5.77 4.75 -3.61
N GLN A 52 7.06 4.46 -3.83
CA GLN A 52 7.51 3.12 -4.25
C GLN A 52 7.52 2.12 -3.10
N ASP A 53 7.39 2.59 -1.86
CA ASP A 53 7.36 1.76 -0.66
C ASP A 53 6.19 2.13 0.27
N GLY A 54 5.23 2.91 -0.24
CA GLY A 54 4.00 3.30 0.46
C GLY A 54 2.76 2.67 -0.16
N ALA A 55 1.71 2.46 0.63
CA ALA A 55 0.38 2.06 0.19
C ALA A 55 -0.70 2.64 1.10
N LEU A 56 -1.90 2.90 0.58
CA LEU A 56 -3.05 3.23 1.41
C LEU A 56 -3.73 1.98 1.98
N LEU A 57 -3.98 1.98 3.29
CA LEU A 57 -4.75 0.96 4.00
C LEU A 57 -5.77 1.59 4.95
N CYS A 58 -6.98 1.05 5.00
CA CYS A 58 -7.95 1.40 6.05
C CYS A 58 -7.52 0.81 7.40
N THR A 59 -8.00 1.36 8.52
CA THR A 59 -7.62 0.92 9.87
C THR A 59 -7.72 -0.60 10.05
N ARG A 60 -8.79 -1.23 9.55
CA ARG A 60 -8.98 -2.68 9.63
C ARG A 60 -7.87 -3.45 8.93
N HIS A 61 -7.54 -3.09 7.69
CA HIS A 61 -6.50 -3.79 6.94
C HIS A 61 -5.10 -3.39 7.37
N HIS A 62 -4.91 -2.17 7.88
CA HIS A 62 -3.63 -1.75 8.43
C HIS A 62 -3.24 -2.61 9.64
N HIS A 63 -4.15 -2.85 10.58
CA HIS A 63 -3.90 -3.80 11.67
C HIS A 63 -3.76 -5.24 11.16
N HIS A 64 -4.65 -5.69 10.27
CA HIS A 64 -4.60 -7.04 9.72
C HIS A 64 -3.23 -7.39 9.12
N VAL A 65 -2.63 -6.51 8.32
CA VAL A 65 -1.31 -6.79 7.70
C VAL A 65 -0.14 -6.67 8.68
N HIS A 66 -0.30 -5.96 9.79
CA HIS A 66 0.70 -5.97 10.88
C HIS A 66 0.62 -7.26 11.70
N ASP A 67 -0.59 -7.76 11.93
CA ASP A 67 -0.85 -8.94 12.76
C ASP A 67 -0.65 -10.26 12.00
N THR A 68 -0.41 -10.19 10.69
CA THR A 68 -0.31 -11.36 9.82
C THR A 68 0.92 -11.30 8.93
N HIS A 69 1.37 -12.45 8.41
CA HIS A 69 2.54 -12.55 7.53
C HIS A 69 2.18 -12.29 6.05
N TRP A 70 1.26 -11.36 5.79
CA TRP A 70 0.96 -10.97 4.41
C TRP A 70 2.17 -10.28 3.79
N GLU A 71 2.50 -10.68 2.57
CA GLU A 71 3.55 -10.03 1.80
C GLU A 71 2.94 -8.98 0.89
N SER A 72 3.72 -7.94 0.61
CA SER A 72 3.32 -6.83 -0.24
C SER A 72 4.42 -6.46 -1.22
N ARG A 73 4.02 -5.86 -2.35
CA ARG A 73 4.94 -5.25 -3.31
C ARG A 73 4.25 -4.16 -4.12
N VAL A 74 5.03 -3.25 -4.68
CA VAL A 74 4.61 -2.44 -5.83
C VAL A 74 5.00 -3.21 -7.10
N ALA A 75 4.02 -3.54 -7.95
CA ALA A 75 4.24 -4.22 -9.21
C ALA A 75 4.90 -3.30 -10.26
N THR A 76 5.31 -3.86 -11.39
CA THR A 76 6.00 -3.12 -12.47
C THR A 76 5.15 -2.01 -13.09
N ASP A 77 3.82 -2.10 -12.99
CA ASP A 77 2.86 -1.08 -13.42
C ASP A 77 2.54 -0.05 -12.32
N GLY A 78 3.24 -0.09 -11.18
CA GLY A 78 3.12 0.86 -10.10
C GLY A 78 2.02 0.56 -9.08
N HIS A 79 1.24 -0.51 -9.23
CA HIS A 79 0.16 -0.81 -8.30
C HIS A 79 0.55 -1.81 -7.22
N VAL A 80 -0.07 -1.65 -6.04
CA VAL A 80 0.20 -2.50 -4.87
C VAL A 80 -0.47 -3.86 -5.03
N GLU A 81 0.30 -4.91 -4.76
CA GLU A 81 -0.16 -6.29 -4.71
C GLU A 81 0.13 -6.90 -3.33
N TRP A 82 -0.76 -7.80 -2.92
CA TRP A 82 -0.75 -8.47 -1.64
C TRP A 82 -0.76 -9.97 -1.84
N ARG A 83 0.02 -10.72 -1.06
CA ARG A 83 0.08 -12.18 -1.11
C ARG A 83 -0.17 -12.77 0.28
N PRO A 84 -1.15 -13.67 0.42
CA PRO A 84 -1.40 -14.31 1.71
C PRO A 84 -0.24 -15.23 2.11
N PRO A 85 -0.03 -15.44 3.43
CA PRO A 85 0.95 -16.38 3.93
C PRO A 85 0.77 -17.77 3.29
N GLY A 86 1.84 -18.36 2.79
CA GLY A 86 1.83 -19.70 2.18
C GLY A 86 1.20 -19.78 0.78
N SER A 87 0.71 -18.67 0.23
CA SER A 87 0.24 -18.62 -1.17
C SER A 87 1.38 -18.21 -2.11
N THR A 88 1.33 -18.71 -3.34
CA THR A 88 2.19 -18.25 -4.44
C THR A 88 1.54 -17.17 -5.29
N THR A 89 0.25 -16.86 -5.05
CA THR A 89 -0.55 -15.97 -5.89
C THR A 89 -0.60 -14.56 -5.32
N TRP A 90 -0.14 -13.60 -6.11
CA TRP A 90 -0.29 -12.17 -5.85
C TRP A 90 -1.71 -11.72 -6.20
N GLN A 91 -2.30 -10.90 -5.35
CA GLN A 91 -3.65 -10.38 -5.50
C GLN A 91 -3.61 -8.86 -5.47
N ARG A 92 -4.45 -8.24 -6.32
CA ARG A 92 -4.60 -6.80 -6.40
C ARG A 92 -6.04 -6.42 -6.10
N ASN A 93 -6.25 -5.27 -5.49
CA ASN A 93 -7.57 -4.66 -5.49
C ASN A 93 -8.04 -4.37 -6.94
N PRO A 94 -9.21 -4.87 -7.38
CA PRO A 94 -9.69 -4.68 -8.74
C PRO A 94 -9.76 -3.22 -9.22
N ARG A 95 -9.91 -2.25 -8.31
CA ARG A 95 -9.88 -0.81 -8.63
C ARG A 95 -8.55 -0.33 -9.21
N ASN A 96 -7.48 -1.06 -8.94
CA ASN A 96 -6.11 -0.77 -9.37
C ASN A 96 -5.71 -1.63 -10.59
N ARG A 97 -6.68 -2.25 -11.27
CA ARG A 97 -6.40 -2.97 -12.52
C ARG A 97 -6.22 -1.95 -13.65
N PRO A 98 -5.28 -2.18 -14.58
CA PRO A 98 -5.31 -1.44 -15.84
C PRO A 98 -6.70 -1.64 -16.47
N PRO A 99 -7.28 -0.61 -17.12
CA PRO A 99 -8.50 -0.80 -17.88
C PRO A 99 -8.27 -1.95 -18.85
N VAL A 100 -9.16 -2.94 -18.83
CA VAL A 100 -9.20 -3.97 -19.87
C VAL A 100 -9.46 -3.24 -21.18
N SER A 101 -8.46 -3.27 -22.06
CA SER A 101 -8.57 -2.89 -23.48
C SER A 101 -9.55 -3.79 -24.19
#